data_AF-A0A2D6UT35-F1
#
_entry.id   AF-A0A2D6UT35-F1
#
_cell.length_a   1.000
_cell.length_b   1.000
_cell.length_c   1.000
_cell.angle_alpha   90.00
_cell.angle_beta   90.00
_cell.angle_gamma   90.00
#
_symmetry.space_group_name_H-M   'P 1'
#
loop_
_entity.id
_entity.type
_entity.pdbx_description
1 polymer ?
#
loop_
_entity_poly.entity_id
_entity_poly.type
_entity_poly.pdbx_seq_one_letter_code
_entity_poly.pdbx_strand_id
1 'polypeptide(L)' 'MGVQSEIVIPIHADGEFVAQLDIDSHTHDPFSQDEVVFLQRLCTRLAQLWNET' A
#
# COMPACT_ATOMS: atom_id res chain seq x y z
N MET A 1 -6.08 21.24 9.82
CA MET A 1 -5.82 20.68 8.47
C MET A 1 -5.95 19.17 8.61
N GLY A 2 -6.86 18.55 7.84
CA GLY A 2 -7.15 17.12 7.91
C GLY A 2 -6.46 16.32 6.80
N VAL A 3 -6.67 15.01 6.80
CA VAL A 3 -6.36 14.15 5.65
C VAL A 3 -7.24 14.60 4.48
N GLN A 4 -6.61 14.78 3.32
CA GLN A 4 -7.27 15.21 2.08
C GLN A 4 -7.29 14.10 1.03
N SER A 5 -6.41 13.11 1.15
CA SER A 5 -6.36 11.94 0.28
C SER A 5 -5.68 10.79 1.02
N GLU A 6 -6.04 9.57 0.66
CA GLU A 6 -5.59 8.33 1.29
C GLU A 6 -5.34 7.31 0.18
N ILE A 7 -4.32 6.48 0.35
CA ILE A 7 -4.15 5.26 -0.45
C ILE A 7 -3.93 4.08 0.48
N VAL A 8 -4.76 3.05 0.30
CA VAL A 8 -4.69 1.79 1.05
C VAL A 8 -4.43 0.66 0.08
N ILE A 9 -3.34 -0.09 0.29
CA ILE A 9 -2.95 -1.22 -0.55
C ILE A 9 -2.85 -2.47 0.33
N PRO A 10 -3.72 -3.47 0.14
CA PRO A 10 -3.65 -4.71 0.91
C PRO A 10 -2.46 -5.55 0.48
N ILE A 11 -1.87 -6.27 1.44
CA ILE A 11 -0.79 -7.21 1.24
C ILE A 11 -1.34 -8.60 1.58
N HIS A 12 -1.35 -9.47 0.57
CA HIS A 12 -1.77 -10.85 0.72
C HIS A 12 -0.58 -11.77 0.54
N ALA A 13 -0.37 -12.71 1.47
CA ALA A 13 0.61 -13.78 1.36
C ALA A 13 -0.12 -15.12 1.50
N ASP A 14 0.21 -16.09 0.64
CA ASP A 14 -0.43 -17.42 0.59
C ASP A 14 -1.97 -17.40 0.49
N GLY A 15 -2.53 -16.36 -0.14
CA GLY A 15 -3.98 -16.18 -0.32
C GLY A 15 -4.68 -15.55 0.89
N GLU A 16 -3.97 -15.33 1.99
CA GLU A 16 -4.48 -14.72 3.20
C GLU A 16 -4.10 -13.23 3.27
N PHE A 17 -4.96 -12.42 3.88
CA PHE A 17 -4.63 -11.02 4.20
C PHE A 17 -3.68 -10.99 5.39
N VAL A 18 -2.47 -10.43 5.20
CA VAL A 18 -1.44 -10.40 6.23
C VAL A 18 -1.09 -9.01 6.72
N ALA A 19 -1.26 -7.99 5.88
CA ALA A 19 -0.99 -6.60 6.23
C ALA A 19 -1.65 -5.63 5.23
N GLN A 20 -1.57 -4.33 5.50
CA GLN A 20 -1.88 -3.27 4.54
C GLN A 20 -0.83 -2.16 4.59
N LEU A 21 -0.58 -1.53 3.45
CA LEU A 21 0.09 -0.24 3.37
C LEU A 21 -0.99 0.85 3.41
N ASP A 22 -0.88 1.75 4.37
CA ASP A 22 -1.83 2.82 4.63
C ASP A 22 -1.07 4.16 4.63
N ILE A 23 -1.42 5.05 3.69
CA ILE A 23 -0.75 6.35 3.52
C ILE A 23 -1.80 7.47 3.44
N ASP A 24 -1.75 8.33 4.45
CA ASP A 24 -2.47 9.60 4.49
C ASP A 24 -1.68 10.73 3.83
N SER A 25 -2.40 11.65 3.18
CA SER A 25 -1.84 12.88 2.64
C SER A 25 -2.70 14.10 2.99
N HIS A 26 -2.03 15.21 3.29
CA HIS A 26 -2.67 16.53 3.44
C HIS A 26 -2.81 17.29 2.11
N THR A 27 -2.42 16.68 0.99
CA THR A 27 -2.54 17.24 -0.37
C THR A 27 -3.65 16.51 -1.11
N HIS A 28 -4.49 17.25 -1.84
CA HIS A 28 -5.54 16.68 -2.69
C HIS A 28 -4.94 15.98 -3.92
N ASP A 29 -5.37 14.73 -4.17
CA ASP A 29 -4.94 13.88 -5.29
C ASP A 29 -3.41 13.76 -5.45
N PRO A 30 -2.68 13.31 -4.41
CA PRO A 30 -1.23 13.37 -4.35
C PRO A 30 -0.54 12.19 -5.04
N PHE A 31 -1.29 11.16 -5.45
CA PHE A 31 -0.74 9.90 -5.94
C PHE A 31 -0.96 9.79 -7.45
N SER A 32 0.12 9.95 -8.21
CA SER A 32 0.11 9.66 -9.64
C SER A 32 -0.08 8.17 -9.90
N GLN A 33 -0.55 7.82 -11.11
CA GLN A 33 -0.73 6.43 -11.50
C GLN A 33 0.58 5.62 -11.42
N ASP A 34 1.72 6.22 -11.75
CA ASP A 34 3.03 5.55 -11.66
C ASP A 34 3.43 5.26 -10.21
N GLU A 35 3.10 6.15 -9.27
CA GLU A 35 3.29 5.92 -7.83
C GLU A 35 2.39 4.79 -7.33
N VAL A 36 1.12 4.76 -7.73
CA VAL A 36 0.21 3.65 -7.38
C VAL A 36 0.76 2.31 -7.86
N VAL A 37 1.21 2.23 -9.12
CA VAL A 37 1.82 1.02 -9.69
C VAL A 37 3.10 0.63 -8.94
N PHE A 38 3.93 1.61 -8.59
CA PHE A 38 5.13 1.36 -7.80
C PHE A 38 4.79 0.78 -6.42
N LEU A 39 3.84 1.36 -5.70
CA LEU A 39 3.43 0.91 -4.37
C LEU A 39 2.81 -0.49 -4.42
N GLN A 40 1.99 -0.81 -5.43
CA GLN A 40 1.46 -2.16 -5.64
C GLN A 40 2.58 -3.19 -5.84
N ARG A 41 3.62 -2.86 -6.62
CA ARG A 41 4.79 -3.73 -6.82
C ARG A 41 5.61 -3.89 -5.54
N LEU A 42 5.74 -2.84 -4.75
CA LEU A 42 6.39 -2.89 -3.44
C LEU A 42 5.64 -3.83 -2.51
N CYS A 43 4.33 -3.67 -2.36
CA CYS A 43 3.46 -4.54 -1.55
C CYS A 43 3.53 -6.01 -2.02
N THR A 44 3.56 -6.25 -3.32
CA THR A 44 3.75 -7.60 -3.89
C THR A 44 5.10 -8.21 -3.47
N ARG A 45 6.18 -7.43 -3.44
CA ARG A 45 7.49 -7.90 -2.96
C ARG A 45 7.51 -8.13 -1.46
N LEU A 46 6.82 -7.29 -0.68
CA LEU A 46 6.68 -7.50 0.77
C LEU A 46 5.94 -8.81 1.06
N ALA A 47 4.88 -9.13 0.31
CA ALA A 47 4.19 -10.41 0.43
C ALA A 47 5.13 -11.62 0.18
N GLN A 48 6.04 -11.52 -0.78
CA GLN A 48 7.03 -12.59 -1.07
C GLN A 48 8.06 -12.78 0.05
N LEU A 49 8.28 -11.76 0.87
CA LEU A 49 9.18 -11.79 2.01
C LEU A 49 8.45 -12.09 3.32
N TRP A 50 7.12 -12.20 3.29
CA TRP A 50 6.32 -12.49 4.46
C TRP A 50 6.64 -13.90 4.94
N ASN A 51 7.20 -13.99 6.14
CA ASN A 51 7.39 -15.23 6.86
C ASN A 51 6.94 -14.99 8.30
N GLU A 52 5.88 -15.66 8.72
CA GLU A 52 5.44 -15.66 10.11
C GLU A 52 6.51 -16.37 10.94
N THR A 53 7.42 -15.60 11.55
CA THR A 53 8.40 -16.11 12.51
C THR A 53 8.18 -15.48 13.86
#